data_AF-A0A933J242-F1
#
_entry.id   AF-A0A933J242-F1
#
_cell.length_a   1.000
_cell.length_b   1.000
_cell.length_c   1.000
_cell.angle_alpha   90.00
_cell.angle_beta   90.00
_cell.angle_gamma   90.00
#
_symmetry.space_group_name_H-M   'P 1'
#
loop_
_entity.id
_entity.type
_entity.pdbx_description
1 polymer ?
#
loop_
_entity_poly.entity_id
_entity_poly.type
_entity_poly.pdbx_seq_one_letter_code
_entity_poly.pdbx_strand_id
1 'polypeptide(L)'
;MMAERSRTLETGRLKNGPAAAAFLAAGIGALTMGLVTTLAAASPAINNALNLYRPVGPLSGKTIAEVVVWLIAWAVLHVMWKDKQVNFNAVMTTTLILIALGFLGTFPIFFELFLPA
;
A
#
# COMPACT_ATOMS: atom_id res chain seq x y z
N MET A 1 15.04 -39.55 18.43
CA MET A 1 15.77 -38.26 18.36
C MET A 1 15.68 -37.56 17.00
N MET A 2 16.07 -38.15 15.85
CA MET A 2 15.98 -37.45 14.54
C MET A 2 14.54 -37.18 14.04
N ALA A 3 13.59 -38.08 14.30
CA ALA A 3 12.17 -37.91 13.93
C ALA A 3 11.39 -36.91 14.82
N GLU A 4 11.94 -36.52 15.97
CA GLU A 4 11.43 -35.41 16.78
C GLU A 4 11.94 -34.07 16.27
N ARG A 5 13.19 -34.03 15.81
CA ARG A 5 13.80 -32.83 15.21
C ARG A 5 13.09 -32.42 13.92
N SER A 6 12.65 -33.36 13.09
CA SER A 6 11.86 -33.04 11.90
C SER A 6 10.47 -32.50 12.23
N ARG A 7 9.81 -33.03 13.27
CA ARG A 7 8.50 -32.54 13.74
C ARG A 7 8.56 -31.15 14.39
N THR A 8 9.64 -30.82 15.11
CA THR A 8 9.82 -29.46 15.66
C THR A 8 10.13 -28.42 14.58
N LEU A 9 10.83 -28.81 13.51
CA LEU A 9 11.03 -27.94 12.33
C LEU A 9 9.74 -27.71 11.53
N GLU A 10 8.84 -28.70 11.44
CA GLU A 10 7.52 -28.53 10.82
C GLU A 10 6.57 -27.67 11.65
N THR A 11 6.55 -27.88 12.98
CA THR A 11 5.67 -27.17 13.92
C THR A 11 6.12 -25.71 14.14
N GLY A 12 7.42 -25.42 13.94
CA GLY A 12 8.02 -24.10 14.11
C GLY A 12 8.10 -23.25 12.84
N ARG A 13 7.58 -23.70 11.68
CA ARG A 13 7.63 -22.92 10.44
C ARG A 13 6.59 -21.80 10.47
N LEU A 14 7.00 -20.65 11.01
CA LEU A 14 6.21 -19.41 11.01
C LEU A 14 5.59 -19.20 9.63
N LYS A 15 4.27 -18.99 9.62
CA LYS A 15 3.53 -18.74 8.39
C LYS A 15 3.92 -17.38 7.84
N ASN A 16 4.19 -17.29 6.53
CA ASN A 16 4.63 -16.04 5.90
C ASN A 16 3.47 -15.07 5.61
N GLY A 17 2.22 -15.49 5.81
CA GLY A 17 1.03 -14.72 5.50
C GLY A 17 0.93 -13.34 6.18
N PRO A 18 1.21 -13.18 7.49
CA PRO A 18 1.25 -11.86 8.12
C PRO A 18 2.25 -10.90 7.48
N ALA A 19 3.45 -11.39 7.14
CA ALA A 19 4.47 -10.58 6.48
C ALA A 19 4.03 -10.21 5.05
N ALA A 20 3.54 -11.19 4.29
CA ALA A 20 3.04 -10.96 2.94
C ALA A 20 1.90 -9.92 2.89
N ALA A 21 0.97 -9.98 3.85
CA ALA A 21 -0.10 -9.01 3.98
C ALA A 21 0.43 -7.58 4.19
N ALA A 22 1.46 -7.42 5.02
CA ALA A 22 2.10 -6.12 5.26
C ALA A 22 2.79 -5.56 4.00
N PHE A 23 3.51 -6.38 3.24
CA PHE A 23 4.14 -5.97 1.99
C PHE A 23 3.10 -5.50 0.96
N LEU A 24 2.07 -6.33 0.70
CA LEU A 24 1.06 -5.97 -0.29
C LEU A 24 0.27 -4.72 0.12
N ALA A 25 -0.07 -4.60 1.41
CA ALA A 25 -0.73 -3.40 1.92
C ALA A 25 0.14 -2.15 1.71
N ALA A 26 1.45 -2.23 1.99
CA ALA A 26 2.38 -1.12 1.73
C ALA A 26 2.39 -0.70 0.25
N GLY A 27 2.37 -1.66 -0.68
CA GLY A 27 2.22 -1.37 -2.10
C GLY A 27 0.91 -0.65 -2.44
N ILE A 28 -0.21 -1.09 -1.85
CA ILE A 28 -1.52 -0.44 -2.02
C ILE A 28 -1.49 1.02 -1.49
N GLY A 29 -0.85 1.25 -0.35
CA GLY A 29 -0.63 2.59 0.19
C GLY A 29 0.15 3.48 -0.78
N ALA A 30 1.29 2.98 -1.28
CA ALA A 30 2.11 3.71 -2.25
C ALA A 30 1.33 4.07 -3.52
N LEU A 31 0.55 3.14 -4.08
CA LEU A 31 -0.32 3.40 -5.23
C LEU A 31 -1.37 4.48 -4.91
N THR A 32 -1.98 4.39 -3.73
CA THR A 32 -2.98 5.37 -3.27
C THR A 32 -2.39 6.77 -3.22
N MET A 33 -1.18 6.93 -2.70
CA MET A 33 -0.51 8.23 -2.65
C MET A 33 -0.30 8.83 -4.04
N GLY A 34 0.16 8.02 -5.01
CA GLY A 34 0.30 8.43 -6.41
C GLY A 34 -1.02 8.83 -7.05
N LEU A 35 -2.06 8.03 -6.87
CA LEU A 35 -3.40 8.31 -7.39
C LEU A 35 -3.97 9.61 -6.80
N VAL A 36 -4.01 9.73 -5.47
CA VAL A 36 -4.57 10.92 -4.81
C VAL A 36 -3.76 12.17 -5.18
N THR A 37 -2.44 12.05 -5.37
CA THR A 37 -1.61 13.16 -5.85
C THR A 37 -2.01 13.61 -7.25
N THR A 38 -2.15 12.66 -8.19
CA THR A 38 -2.56 12.95 -9.58
C THR A 38 -3.98 13.51 -9.64
N LEU A 39 -4.94 12.90 -8.94
CA LEU A 39 -6.33 13.38 -8.89
C LEU A 39 -6.45 14.79 -8.30
N ALA A 40 -5.66 15.09 -7.25
CA ALA A 40 -5.64 16.42 -6.66
C ALA A 40 -5.00 17.48 -7.57
N ALA A 41 -4.10 17.09 -8.47
CA ALA A 41 -3.58 17.99 -9.49
C ALA A 41 -4.61 18.24 -10.60
N ALA A 42 -5.34 17.19 -11.00
CA ALA A 42 -6.31 17.24 -12.08
C ALA A 42 -7.62 17.98 -11.73
N SER A 43 -7.99 18.07 -10.44
CA SER A 43 -9.26 18.65 -10.02
C SER A 43 -9.11 19.62 -8.84
N PRO A 44 -9.45 20.92 -9.01
CA PRO A 44 -9.49 21.88 -7.92
C PRO A 44 -10.47 21.48 -6.80
N ALA A 45 -11.57 20.81 -7.14
CA ALA A 45 -12.57 20.36 -6.17
C ALA A 45 -11.98 19.28 -5.23
N ILE A 46 -11.28 18.29 -5.79
CA ILE A 46 -10.60 17.25 -5.01
C ILE A 46 -9.46 17.87 -4.19
N ASN A 47 -8.68 18.77 -4.80
CA ASN A 47 -7.61 19.49 -4.12
C ASN A 47 -8.11 20.21 -2.85
N ASN A 48 -9.21 20.95 -2.97
CA ASN A 48 -9.84 21.65 -1.86
C ASN A 48 -10.44 20.70 -0.81
N ALA A 49 -11.07 19.60 -1.25
CA ALA A 49 -11.62 18.59 -0.34
C ALA A 49 -10.54 17.91 0.52
N LEU A 50 -9.31 17.79 0.00
CA LEU A 50 -8.17 17.24 0.74
C LEU A 50 -7.48 18.28 1.66
N ASN A 51 -7.89 19.55 1.64
CA ASN A 51 -7.35 20.56 2.54
C ASN A 51 -8.02 20.47 3.93
N LEU A 52 -7.67 19.43 4.67
CA LEU A 52 -8.21 19.17 6.00
C LEU A 52 -7.59 20.08 7.07
N TYR A 53 -6.36 20.54 6.86
CA TYR A 53 -5.65 21.46 7.75
C TYR A 53 -4.97 22.59 6.96
N ARG A 54 -5.50 23.80 7.09
CA ARG A 54 -5.08 24.97 6.28
C ARG A 54 -3.58 25.24 6.25
N PRO A 55 -2.83 25.16 7.37
CA PRO A 55 -1.39 25.46 7.37
C PRO A 55 -0.53 24.50 6.54
N VAL A 56 -0.97 23.26 6.32
CA VAL A 56 -0.26 22.28 5.47
C VAL A 56 -0.95 22.06 4.12
N GLY A 57 -2.16 22.61 3.95
CA GLY A 57 -2.92 22.54 2.73
C GLY A 57 -3.41 21.12 2.41
N PRO A 58 -3.64 20.83 1.11
CA PRO A 58 -4.13 19.53 0.61
C PRO A 58 -3.28 18.32 0.99
N LEU A 59 -2.01 18.54 1.37
CA LEU A 59 -1.11 17.45 1.79
C LEU A 59 -1.67 16.69 3.00
N SER A 60 -2.36 17.38 3.91
CA SER A 60 -3.03 16.74 5.06
C SER A 60 -4.01 15.66 4.64
N GLY A 61 -4.92 15.96 3.70
CA GLY A 61 -5.89 14.98 3.22
C GLY A 61 -5.25 13.87 2.41
N LYS A 62 -4.19 14.16 1.64
CA LYS A 62 -3.46 13.14 0.88
C LYS A 62 -2.87 12.06 1.78
N THR A 63 -2.11 12.48 2.80
CA THR A 63 -1.45 11.54 3.71
C THR A 63 -2.45 10.79 4.61
N ILE A 64 -3.53 11.45 5.04
CA ILE A 64 -4.59 10.78 5.80
C ILE A 64 -5.29 9.73 4.92
N ALA A 65 -5.65 10.07 3.69
CA ALA A 65 -6.29 9.13 2.78
C ALA A 65 -5.38 7.91 2.50
N GLU A 66 -4.09 8.14 2.26
CA GLU A 66 -3.09 7.08 2.10
C GLU A 66 -3.05 6.15 3.31
N VAL A 67 -2.91 6.70 4.52
CA VAL A 67 -2.82 5.91 5.76
C VAL A 67 -4.09 5.11 6.01
N VAL A 68 -5.26 5.70 5.78
CA VAL A 68 -6.56 5.00 5.94
C VAL A 68 -6.66 3.82 4.97
N VAL A 69 -6.35 4.03 3.69
CA VAL A 69 -6.43 2.95 2.69
C VAL A 69 -5.41 1.85 3.00
N TRP A 70 -4.18 2.22 3.37
CA TRP A 70 -3.15 1.27 3.78
C TRP A 70 -3.60 0.44 5.00
N LEU A 71 -4.14 1.07 6.04
CA LEU A 71 -4.63 0.38 7.25
C LEU A 71 -5.77 -0.60 6.93
N ILE A 72 -6.74 -0.17 6.12
CA ILE A 72 -7.86 -1.03 5.71
C ILE A 72 -7.34 -2.23 4.91
N ALA A 73 -6.47 -1.98 3.92
CA ALA A 73 -5.88 -3.04 3.10
C ALA A 73 -5.10 -4.04 3.95
N TRP A 74 -4.26 -3.55 4.87
CA TRP A 74 -3.51 -4.38 5.80
C TRP A 74 -4.43 -5.21 6.69
N ALA A 75 -5.45 -4.60 7.30
CA ALA A 75 -6.37 -5.30 8.21
C ALA A 75 -7.09 -6.45 7.48
N VAL A 76 -7.61 -6.19 6.28
CA VAL A 76 -8.28 -7.20 5.45
C VAL A 76 -7.31 -8.32 5.06
N LEU A 77 -6.15 -7.98 4.49
CA LEU A 77 -5.16 -8.97 4.06
C LEU A 77 -4.60 -9.78 5.23
N HIS A 78 -4.38 -9.14 6.38
CA HIS A 78 -3.91 -9.79 7.59
C HIS A 78 -4.92 -10.82 8.08
N VAL A 79 -6.20 -10.46 8.20
CA VAL A 79 -7.26 -11.41 8.60
C VAL A 79 -7.34 -12.57 7.61
N MET A 80 -7.23 -12.31 6.31
CA MET A 80 -7.29 -13.33 5.28
C MET A 80 -6.09 -14.28 5.29
N TRP A 81 -4.89 -13.78 5.56
CA TRP A 81 -3.64 -14.52 5.35
C TRP A 81 -2.88 -14.89 6.61
N LYS A 82 -3.23 -14.40 7.81
CA LYS A 82 -2.47 -14.62 9.05
C LYS A 82 -2.14 -16.09 9.34
N ASP A 83 -3.03 -16.99 8.94
CA ASP A 83 -2.91 -18.43 9.14
C ASP A 83 -2.55 -19.20 7.85
N LYS A 84 -2.04 -18.52 6.82
CA LYS A 84 -1.73 -19.11 5.51
C LYS A 84 -0.24 -19.01 5.17
N GLN A 85 0.24 -20.03 4.46
CA GLN A 85 1.48 -19.93 3.70
C GLN A 85 1.11 -19.48 2.29
N VAL A 86 1.54 -18.28 1.90
CA VAL A 86 1.25 -17.67 0.60
C VAL A 86 2.47 -17.70 -0.31
N ASN A 87 2.24 -17.53 -1.61
CA ASN A 87 3.31 -17.34 -2.58
C ASN A 87 3.94 -15.95 -2.40
N PHE A 88 5.01 -15.89 -1.60
CA PHE A 88 5.66 -14.63 -1.24
C PHE A 88 6.30 -13.93 -2.45
N ASN A 89 6.79 -14.68 -3.44
CA ASN A 89 7.38 -14.09 -4.65
C ASN A 89 6.34 -13.31 -5.45
N ALA A 90 5.16 -13.89 -5.66
CA ALA A 90 4.06 -13.20 -6.33
C ALA A 90 3.66 -11.92 -5.57
N VAL A 91 3.54 -12.00 -4.24
CA VAL A 91 3.22 -10.85 -3.39
C VAL A 91 4.28 -9.76 -3.50
N MET A 92 5.56 -10.12 -3.46
CA MET A 92 6.66 -9.17 -3.60
C MET A 92 6.64 -8.50 -4.98
N THR A 93 6.47 -9.26 -6.06
CA THR A 93 6.38 -8.70 -7.42
C THR A 93 5.20 -7.73 -7.54
N THR A 94 4.01 -8.10 -7.06
CA THR A 94 2.85 -7.20 -7.05
C THR A 94 3.12 -5.95 -6.22
N THR A 95 3.72 -6.09 -5.05
CA THR A 95 4.10 -4.95 -4.19
C THR A 95 5.02 -3.98 -4.92
N LEU A 96 6.07 -4.48 -5.58
CA LEU A 96 7.01 -3.66 -6.33
C LEU A 96 6.35 -2.94 -7.52
N ILE A 97 5.43 -3.60 -8.22
CA ILE A 97 4.65 -2.98 -9.30
C ILE A 97 3.79 -1.84 -8.74
N LEU A 98 3.06 -2.09 -7.65
CA LEU A 98 2.21 -1.06 -7.02
C LEU A 98 3.03 0.13 -6.54
N ILE A 99 4.20 -0.11 -5.94
CA ILE A 99 5.13 0.94 -5.53
C ILE A 99 5.63 1.72 -6.76
N ALA A 100 6.06 1.05 -7.82
CA ALA A 100 6.56 1.71 -9.02
C ALA A 100 5.48 2.60 -9.67
N LEU A 101 4.24 2.12 -9.76
CA LEU A 101 3.10 2.88 -10.27
C LEU A 101 2.73 4.06 -9.36
N GLY A 102 2.68 3.83 -8.05
CA GLY A 102 2.44 4.87 -7.07
C GLY A 102 3.49 5.97 -7.15
N PHE A 103 4.76 5.57 -7.16
CA PHE A 103 5.89 6.48 -7.29
C PHE A 103 5.82 7.30 -8.57
N LEU A 104 5.55 6.66 -9.72
CA LEU A 104 5.34 7.35 -10.99
C LEU A 104 4.24 8.42 -10.90
N GLY A 105 3.12 8.10 -10.25
CA GLY A 105 2.01 9.02 -10.01
C GLY A 105 2.33 10.24 -9.13
N THR A 106 3.49 10.25 -8.45
CA THR A 106 3.95 11.39 -7.65
C THR A 106 4.88 12.35 -8.39
N PHE A 107 5.33 12.01 -9.61
CA PHE A 107 6.23 12.87 -10.38
C PHE A 107 5.48 13.98 -11.13
N PRO A 108 6.03 15.22 -11.16
CA PRO A 108 5.45 16.34 -11.91
C PRO A 108 5.15 16.01 -13.36
N ILE A 109 6.12 15.42 -14.06
CA ILE A 109 5.98 15.04 -15.48
C ILE A 109 4.73 14.17 -15.71
N PHE A 110 4.33 13.35 -14.74
CA PHE A 110 3.16 12.50 -14.88
C PHE A 110 1.86 13.23 -14.56
N PHE A 111 1.76 13.92 -13.43
CA PHE A 111 0.50 14.57 -13.04
C PHE A 111 0.21 15.86 -13.82
N GLU A 112 1.23 16.52 -14.36
CA GLU A 112 1.07 17.70 -15.24
C GLU A 112 0.28 17.38 -16.51
N LEU A 113 0.32 16.12 -16.97
CA LEU A 113 -0.48 15.63 -18.12
C LEU A 113 -1.98 15.74 -17.87
N PHE A 114 -2.41 15.87 -16.62
CA PHE A 114 -3.81 15.92 -16.23
C PHE A 114 -4.24 17.30 -15.71
N LEU A 115 -3.38 18.33 -15.84
CA LEU A 115 -3.77 19.68 -15.46
C LEU A 115 -4.87 20.21 -16.40
N PRO A 116 -5.87 20.93 -15.86
CA PRO A 116 -6.84 21.62 -16.70
C PRO A 116 -6.15 22.69 -17.57
N ALA A 117 -6.62 22.83 -18.81
CA ALA A 117 -6.11 23.79 -19.80
C ALA A 117 -6.42 25.25 -19.45
#